data_AF-A0A960TTJ1-F1
#
_entry.id   AF-A0A960TTJ1-F1
#
_cell.length_a   1.000
_cell.length_b   1.000
_cell.length_c   1.000
_cell.angle_alpha   90.00
_cell.angle_beta   90.00
_cell.angle_gamma   90.00
#
_symmetry.space_group_name_H-M   'P 1'
#
loop_
_entity.id
_entity.type
_entity.pdbx_description
1 polymer ?
#
loop_
_entity_poly.entity_id
_entity_poly.type
_entity_poly.pdbx_seq_one_letter_code
_entity_poly.pdbx_strand_id
1 'polypeptide(L)' 'MKRTLLILAFAMLVAGCGGSGPRPFLSGGAYRHGVCYGPHRDGQRPGGAAPSAAQIAEDLHIIARHWGLVRTYGASG' A
#
# COMPACT_ATOMS: atom_id res chain seq x y z
N MET A 1 -14.13 29.12 -37.78
CA MET A 1 -14.95 27.91 -37.53
C MET A 1 -14.17 26.60 -37.60
N LYS A 2 -13.35 26.34 -38.63
CA LYS A 2 -12.60 25.06 -38.78
C LYS A 2 -11.50 24.82 -37.72
N ARG A 3 -10.84 25.89 -37.24
CA ARG A 3 -9.74 25.81 -36.24
C ARG A 3 -10.25 25.54 -34.82
N THR A 4 -11.43 26.08 -34.48
CA THR A 4 -12.09 25.87 -33.19
C THR A 4 -12.56 24.42 -33.03
N LEU A 5 -13.04 23.81 -34.12
CA LEU A 5 -13.45 22.40 -34.14
C LEU A 5 -12.26 21.45 -33.94
N LEU A 6 -11.10 21.78 -34.49
CA LEU A 6 -9.86 21.01 -34.32
C LEU A 6 -9.32 21.06 -32.89
N ILE A 7 -9.41 22.23 -32.24
CA ILE A 7 -8.97 22.41 -30.85
C ILE A 7 -9.90 21.65 -29.89
N LEU A 8 -11.21 21.67 -30.12
CA LEU A 8 -12.19 20.89 -29.33
C LEU A 8 -12.01 19.38 -29.51
N ALA A 9 -11.76 18.91 -30.74
CA ALA A 9 -11.49 17.51 -31.00
C ALA A 9 -10.18 17.02 -30.34
N PHE A 10 -9.15 17.87 -30.32
CA PHE A 10 -7.89 17.57 -29.64
C PHE A 10 -8.04 17.57 -28.10
N ALA A 11 -8.81 18.49 -27.54
CA ALA A 11 -9.10 18.54 -26.10
C ALA A 11 -9.87 17.31 -25.60
N MET A 12 -10.79 16.77 -26.41
CA MET A 12 -11.50 15.53 -26.05
C MET A 12 -10.61 14.28 -26.13
N LEU A 13 -9.60 14.26 -27.01
CA LEU A 13 -8.69 13.13 -27.15
C LEU A 13 -7.74 12.99 -25.95
N VAL A 14 -7.37 14.10 -25.30
CA VAL A 14 -6.47 14.10 -24.13
C VAL A 14 -7.19 13.75 -22.82
N ALA A 15 -8.52 13.92 -22.75
CA ALA A 15 -9.31 13.65 -21.55
C ALA A 15 -9.70 12.15 -21.36
N GLY A 16 -9.34 11.28 -22.30
CA GLY A 16 -9.84 9.89 -22.37
C GLY A 16 -9.18 8.84 -21.47
N CYS A 17 -8.13 9.16 -20.71
CA CYS A 17 -7.41 8.17 -19.90
C CYS A 17 -7.75 8.24 -18.41
N GLY A 18 -9.04 8.13 -18.08
CA GLY A 18 -9.50 7.86 -16.71
C GLY A 18 -9.62 6.35 -16.46
N GLY A 19 -8.51 5.62 -16.56
CA GLY A 19 -8.50 4.17 -16.39
C GLY A 19 -8.96 3.79 -14.99
N SER A 20 -10.15 3.18 -14.88
CA SER A 20 -10.58 2.42 -13.71
C SER A 20 -9.80 1.10 -13.66
N GLY A 21 -8.48 1.19 -13.48
CA GLY A 21 -7.64 0.05 -13.16
C GLY A 21 -8.15 -0.62 -11.89
N PRO A 22 -7.83 -1.90 -11.65
CA PRO A 22 -8.24 -2.60 -10.44
C PRO A 22 -7.84 -1.76 -9.23
N ARG A 23 -8.83 -1.23 -8.51
CA ARG A 23 -8.59 -0.56 -7.23
C ARG A 23 -8.04 -1.65 -6.33
N PRO A 24 -6.80 -1.52 -5.79
CA PRO A 24 -6.35 -2.44 -4.77
C PRO A 24 -7.43 -2.48 -3.67
N PHE A 25 -7.65 -3.64 -3.07
CA PHE A 25 -8.62 -3.86 -2.00
C PHE A 25 -8.29 -2.97 -0.80
N LEU A 26 -8.66 -1.71 -0.90
CA LEU A 26 -8.70 -0.72 0.16
C LEU A 26 -10.17 -0.41 0.26
N SER A 27 -10.83 -1.01 1.26
CA SER A 27 -12.20 -0.70 1.64
C SER A 27 -12.39 0.82 1.72
N GLY A 28 -12.92 1.43 0.65
CA GLY A 28 -13.35 2.83 0.55
C GLY A 28 -12.33 3.93 0.89
N GLY A 29 -11.07 3.61 1.20
CA GLY A 29 -10.10 4.52 1.79
C GLY A 29 -9.10 5.13 0.81
N ALA A 30 -8.53 6.28 1.19
CA ALA A 30 -7.39 6.88 0.50
C ALA A 30 -6.19 5.93 0.49
N TYR A 31 -5.33 6.04 -0.55
CA TYR A 31 -4.09 5.29 -0.65
C TYR A 31 -3.20 5.56 0.57
N ARG A 32 -2.77 4.50 1.25
CA ARG A 32 -1.82 4.55 2.37
C ARG A 32 -0.51 3.90 1.94
N HIS A 33 0.60 4.48 2.39
CA HIS A 33 1.92 3.86 2.20
C HIS A 33 2.01 2.58 3.02
N GLY A 34 2.56 1.52 2.42
CA GLY A 34 2.74 0.22 3.05
C GLY A 34 4.17 -0.28 3.00
N VAL A 35 4.53 -1.13 3.96
CA VAL A 35 5.88 -1.73 4.09
C VAL A 35 5.78 -3.24 4.31
N CYS A 36 6.77 -4.00 3.87
CA CYS A 36 6.91 -5.42 4.19
C CYS A 36 7.50 -5.57 5.59
N TYR A 37 6.88 -6.36 6.47
CA TYR A 37 7.27 -6.53 7.86
C TYR A 37 7.55 -7.99 8.21
N GLY A 38 8.65 -8.22 8.94
CA GLY A 38 9.02 -9.50 9.54
C GLY A 38 9.37 -9.29 11.02
N PRO A 39 8.77 -10.06 11.95
CA PRO A 39 8.84 -9.74 13.39
C PRO A 39 10.06 -10.34 14.12
N HIS A 40 10.90 -11.12 13.42
CA HIS A 40 12.01 -11.85 14.05
C HIS A 40 13.18 -10.91 14.35
N ARG A 41 13.62 -10.91 15.61
CA ARG A 41 14.84 -10.26 16.11
C ARG A 41 16.03 -11.23 16.13
N ASP A 42 17.18 -10.76 16.62
CA ASP A 42 18.38 -11.59 16.77
C ASP A 42 18.09 -12.86 17.59
N GLY A 43 18.49 -14.01 17.04
CA GLY A 43 18.23 -15.33 17.62
C GLY A 43 16.83 -15.90 17.34
N GLN A 44 15.92 -15.13 16.74
CA GLN A 44 14.59 -15.58 16.34
C GLN A 44 14.57 -15.94 14.86
N ARG A 45 13.70 -16.91 14.49
CA ARG A 45 13.53 -17.34 13.10
C ARG A 45 12.23 -18.12 12.91
N PRO A 46 11.70 -18.24 11.69
CA PRO A 46 10.62 -19.18 11.39
C PRO A 46 10.99 -20.60 11.85
N GLY A 47 10.09 -21.25 12.60
CA GLY A 47 10.33 -22.57 13.19
C GLY A 47 11.32 -22.62 14.37
N GLY A 48 11.86 -21.47 14.77
CA GLY A 48 12.67 -21.31 15.98
C GLY A 48 11.93 -20.51 17.05
N ALA A 49 12.68 -19.73 17.84
CA ALA A 49 12.09 -18.83 18.81
C ALA A 49 11.20 -17.80 18.11
N ALA A 50 9.93 -17.74 18.50
CA ALA A 50 8.96 -16.77 18.03
C ALA A 50 9.13 -15.42 18.74
N PRO A 51 8.82 -14.32 18.07
CA PRO A 51 8.72 -13.01 18.71
C PRO A 51 7.59 -13.00 19.73
N SER A 52 7.74 -12.23 20.80
CA SER A 52 6.66 -12.05 21.77
C SER A 52 5.65 -11.00 21.28
N ALA A 53 4.42 -11.07 21.78
CA ALA A 53 3.40 -10.06 21.49
C ALA A 53 3.86 -8.64 21.86
N ALA A 54 4.67 -8.49 22.93
CA ALA A 54 5.23 -7.21 23.33
C ALA A 54 6.24 -6.67 22.30
N GLN A 55 7.08 -7.53 21.73
CA GLN A 55 8.02 -7.14 20.66
C GLN A 55 7.26 -6.72 19.40
N ILE A 56 6.23 -7.47 19.00
CA ILE A 56 5.39 -7.12 17.85
C ILE A 56 4.69 -5.77 18.09
N ALA A 57 4.15 -5.55 19.29
CA ALA A 57 3.50 -4.28 19.63
C ALA A 57 4.46 -3.09 19.59
N GLU A 58 5.70 -3.26 20.07
CA GLU A 58 6.76 -2.26 19.99
C GLU A 58 7.07 -1.93 18.52
N ASP A 59 7.27 -2.94 17.68
CA ASP A 59 7.58 -2.76 16.27
C ASP A 59 6.45 -2.01 15.55
N LEU A 60 5.20 -2.40 15.78
CA LEU A 60 4.03 -1.77 15.18
C LEU A 60 3.87 -0.31 15.63
N HIS A 61 4.22 0.01 16.88
CA HIS A 61 4.23 1.40 17.37
C HIS A 61 5.27 2.26 16.65
N ILE A 62 6.43 1.71 16.30
CA ILE A 62 7.46 2.39 15.52
C ILE A 62 7.02 2.55 14.06
N ILE A 63 6.53 1.48 13.44
CA ILE A 63 6.11 1.44 12.03
C ILE A 63 4.95 2.41 11.76
N ALA A 64 3.98 2.50 12.69
CA ALA A 64 2.80 3.34 12.54
C ALA A 64 3.10 4.84 12.37
N ARG A 65 4.32 5.29 12.73
CA ARG A 65 4.76 6.68 12.53
C ARG A 65 5.01 7.04 11.07
N HIS A 66 5.24 6.04 10.22
CA HIS A 66 5.64 6.23 8.82
C HIS A 66 4.76 5.47 7.82
N TRP A 67 4.17 4.36 8.23
CA TRP A 67 3.43 3.46 7.35
C TRP A 67 2.02 3.21 7.88
N GLY A 68 1.04 3.27 6.99
CA GLY A 68 -0.37 3.02 7.31
C GLY A 68 -0.82 1.59 7.05
N LEU A 69 0.03 0.78 6.41
CA LEU A 69 -0.23 -0.62 6.06
C LEU A 69 1.05 -1.44 6.26
N VAL A 70 0.89 -2.69 6.68
CA VAL A 70 1.97 -3.68 6.71
C VAL A 70 1.57 -4.91 5.92
N ARG A 71 2.51 -5.49 5.20
CA ARG A 71 2.37 -6.82 4.61
C ARG A 71 3.12 -7.82 5.47
N THR A 72 2.44 -8.90 5.86
CA THR A 72 3.03 -10.06 6.52
C THR A 72 3.16 -11.23 5.56
N TYR A 73 4.02 -12.18 5.89
CA TYR A 73 4.26 -13.41 5.10
C TYR A 73 3.76 -14.68 5.80
N GLY A 74 3.25 -14.54 7.02
CA GLY A 74 2.68 -15.61 7.82
C GLY A 74 1.70 -15.04 8.84
N ALA A 75 0.80 -15.90 9.32
CA ALA A 75 -0.17 -15.58 10.37
C ALA A 75 0.25 -16.12 11.75
N SER A 76 1.48 -16.63 11.85
CA SER A 76 2.03 -17.21 13.08
C SER A 76 2.85 -16.15 13.81
N GLY A 77 2.47 -15.88 15.06
CA GLY A 77 3.11 -14.99 16.02
C GLY A 77 2.63 -15.32 17.42
#